data_AF-A0A1A8JDD6-F1
#
_entry.id   AF-A0A1A8JDD6-F1
#
_cell.length_a   1.000
_cell.length_b   1.000
_cell.length_c   1.000
_cell.angle_alpha   90.00
_cell.angle_beta   90.00
_cell.angle_gamma   90.00
#
_symmetry.space_group_name_H-M   'P 1'
#
loop_
_entity.id
_entity.type
_entity.pdbx_description
1 polymer ?
#
loop_
_entity_poly.entity_id
_entity_poly.type
_entity_poly.pdbx_seq_one_letter_code
_entity_poly.pdbx_strand_id
1 'polypeptide(L)'
;DPPIFNSFVERGNLDFVEQLWTRLRKSVTSYQDVRDSLKLVIEALRYGDIKPWIHRDSSSSLSKLILQSYHQQIDHVSLSGATPITMLLEMGLDKMRKDYINYLIGEELTTLNRLNHYLSTEADLQEQVIRLRKLHHLLEIVVSCRTFLTLPYDRLFLLTQSCLDHYKTSAYDEEHEFKLQIKPALISHLYQSEHPMMWGVEVSSGQGPREVR
;
A
#
# COMPACT_ATOMS: atom_id res chain seq x y z
N ASP A 1 -9.07 22.38 -15.10
CA ASP A 1 -8.87 21.40 -14.01
C ASP A 1 -7.41 20.99 -13.93
N PRO A 2 -6.71 21.21 -12.80
CA PRO A 2 -5.43 20.56 -12.62
C PRO A 2 -5.70 19.07 -12.43
N PRO A 3 -4.91 18.18 -13.07
CA PRO A 3 -5.10 16.75 -12.93
C PRO A 3 -4.87 16.36 -11.47
N ILE A 4 -5.95 16.00 -10.78
CA ILE A 4 -6.02 15.58 -9.38
C ILE A 4 -5.01 14.46 -9.06
N PHE A 5 -4.54 13.72 -10.07
CA PHE A 5 -3.68 12.56 -9.94
C PHE A 5 -2.20 12.78 -10.33
N ASN A 6 -1.79 13.99 -10.72
CA ASN A 6 -0.38 14.24 -11.11
C ASN A 6 0.61 14.24 -9.92
N SER A 7 0.16 14.05 -8.68
CA SER A 7 1.03 14.07 -7.49
C SER A 7 1.61 12.71 -7.10
N PHE A 8 1.19 11.60 -7.73
CA PHE A 8 1.86 10.32 -7.50
C PHE A 8 3.05 10.21 -8.44
N VAL A 9 4.23 10.55 -7.94
CA VAL A 9 5.47 10.25 -8.66
C VAL A 9 5.59 8.73 -8.75
N GLU A 10 5.35 8.19 -9.95
CA GLU A 10 5.51 6.77 -10.22
C GLU A 10 6.97 6.39 -10.01
N ARG A 11 7.22 5.35 -9.22
CA ARG A 11 8.58 4.93 -8.89
C ARG A 11 9.26 4.37 -10.15
N GLY A 12 10.27 5.09 -10.65
CA GLY A 12 10.96 4.75 -11.89
C GLY A 12 12.09 3.71 -11.75
N ASN A 13 12.65 3.52 -10.56
CA ASN A 13 13.75 2.58 -10.30
C ASN A 13 13.25 1.15 -10.01
N LEU A 14 12.44 0.59 -10.92
CA LEU A 14 11.94 -0.78 -10.79
C LEU A 14 13.04 -1.79 -11.12
N ASP A 15 13.22 -2.80 -10.28
CA ASP A 15 14.08 -3.94 -10.61
C ASP A 15 13.42 -4.91 -11.59
N PHE A 16 14.16 -5.94 -11.99
CA PHE A 16 13.67 -6.92 -12.95
C PHE A 16 12.37 -7.61 -12.52
N VAL A 17 12.24 -7.99 -11.24
CA VAL A 17 11.07 -8.71 -10.73
C VAL A 17 9.84 -7.80 -10.74
N GLU A 18 10.04 -6.52 -10.38
CA GLU A 18 8.99 -5.50 -10.37
C GLU A 18 8.52 -5.13 -11.78
N GLN A 19 9.46 -5.01 -12.72
CA GLN A 19 9.15 -4.82 -14.14
C GLN A 19 8.40 -6.02 -14.71
N LEU A 20 8.82 -7.25 -14.37
CA LEU A 20 8.13 -8.47 -14.80
C LEU A 20 6.70 -8.50 -14.25
N TRP A 21 6.50 -8.23 -12.97
CA TRP A 21 5.16 -8.17 -12.37
C TRP A 21 4.27 -7.13 -13.05
N THR A 22 4.82 -5.94 -13.35
CA THR A 22 4.07 -4.85 -13.99
C THR A 22 3.60 -5.23 -15.40
N ARG A 23 4.41 -6.00 -16.14
CA ARG A 23 4.01 -6.55 -17.44
C ARG A 23 2.97 -7.66 -17.28
N LEU A 24 3.23 -8.64 -16.41
CA LEU A 24 2.34 -9.78 -16.21
C LEU A 24 0.97 -9.36 -15.71
N ARG A 25 0.87 -8.42 -14.77
CA ARG A 25 -0.41 -7.89 -14.27
C ARG A 25 -1.30 -7.34 -15.39
N LYS A 26 -0.71 -6.80 -16.46
CA LYS A 26 -1.45 -6.19 -17.57
C LYS A 26 -1.76 -7.18 -18.69
N SER A 27 -0.97 -8.25 -18.84
CA SER A 27 -1.04 -9.15 -20.00
C SER A 27 -1.62 -10.53 -19.70
N VAL A 28 -1.46 -11.02 -18.48
CA VAL A 28 -1.90 -12.37 -18.09
C VAL A 28 -3.42 -12.40 -18.03
N THR A 29 -4.00 -13.42 -18.66
CA THR A 29 -5.44 -13.70 -18.64
C THR A 29 -5.77 -15.09 -18.09
N SER A 30 -4.77 -15.96 -17.95
CA SER A 30 -4.94 -17.33 -17.49
C SER A 30 -3.81 -17.82 -16.59
N TYR A 31 -4.06 -18.90 -15.84
CA TYR A 31 -3.00 -19.62 -15.10
C TYR A 31 -1.85 -20.05 -16.01
N GLN A 32 -2.18 -20.44 -17.25
CA GLN A 32 -1.21 -20.90 -18.22
C GLN A 32 -0.24 -19.78 -18.62
N ASP A 33 -0.75 -18.56 -18.81
CA ASP A 33 0.08 -17.40 -19.15
C ASP A 33 1.10 -17.11 -18.04
N VAL A 34 0.70 -17.20 -16.76
CA VAL A 34 1.62 -17.04 -15.62
C VAL A 34 2.67 -18.13 -15.64
N ARG A 35 2.25 -19.40 -15.78
CA ARG A 35 3.14 -20.55 -15.77
C ARG A 35 4.18 -20.46 -16.88
N ASP A 36 3.76 -20.17 -18.09
CA ASP A 36 4.65 -20.14 -19.26
C ASP A 36 5.60 -18.95 -19.20
N SER A 37 5.12 -17.80 -18.75
CA SER A 37 5.97 -16.62 -18.53
C SER A 37 7.05 -16.88 -17.48
N LEU A 38 6.70 -17.47 -16.34
CA LEU A 38 7.66 -17.83 -15.30
C LEU A 38 8.63 -18.91 -15.78
N LYS A 39 8.15 -19.89 -16.56
CA LYS A 39 8.99 -20.93 -17.15
C LYS A 39 10.07 -20.33 -18.04
N LEU A 40 9.70 -19.42 -18.95
CA LEU A 40 10.65 -18.74 -19.84
C LEU A 40 11.72 -17.99 -19.05
N VAL A 41 11.33 -17.25 -18.01
CA VAL A 41 12.28 -16.52 -17.16
C VAL A 41 13.22 -17.47 -16.42
N ILE A 42 12.70 -18.56 -15.83
CA ILE A 42 13.50 -19.54 -15.09
C ILE A 42 14.47 -20.28 -16.02
N GLU A 43 14.05 -20.63 -17.23
CA GLU A 43 14.92 -21.25 -18.23
C GLU A 43 16.04 -20.30 -18.66
N ALA A 44 15.72 -19.04 -18.96
CA ALA A 44 16.72 -18.02 -19.31
C ALA A 44 17.74 -17.79 -18.17
N LEU A 45 17.29 -17.82 -16.91
CA LEU A 45 18.18 -17.78 -15.75
C LEU A 45 19.08 -19.03 -15.67
N ARG A 46 18.50 -20.22 -15.89
CA ARG A 46 19.20 -21.51 -15.78
C ARG A 46 20.30 -21.67 -16.82
N TYR A 47 20.03 -21.25 -18.06
CA TYR A 47 21.02 -21.30 -19.14
C TYR A 47 22.02 -20.12 -19.08
N GLY A 48 21.79 -19.14 -18.20
CA GLY A 48 22.65 -17.98 -18.03
C GLY A 48 22.49 -16.93 -19.13
N ASP A 49 21.40 -16.98 -19.89
CA ASP A 49 21.07 -16.04 -20.97
C ASP A 49 20.82 -14.62 -20.44
N ILE A 50 20.37 -14.51 -19.18
CA ILE A 50 20.11 -13.25 -18.50
C ILE A 50 20.79 -13.20 -17.12
N LYS A 51 21.21 -12.01 -16.71
CA LYS A 51 21.72 -11.70 -15.36
C LYS A 51 21.03 -10.45 -14.80
N PRO A 52 19.75 -10.59 -14.38
CA PRO A 52 18.91 -9.44 -14.09
C PRO A 52 19.18 -8.85 -12.71
N TRP A 53 19.38 -7.53 -12.63
CA TRP A 53 19.55 -6.85 -11.35
C TRP A 53 18.25 -6.85 -10.51
N ILE A 54 18.41 -7.04 -9.20
CA ILE A 54 17.33 -7.04 -8.19
C ILE A 54 17.73 -6.23 -6.95
N HIS A 55 16.75 -5.67 -6.26
CA HIS A 55 16.99 -5.04 -4.96
C HIS A 55 17.39 -6.08 -3.90
N ARG A 56 18.24 -5.68 -2.95
CA ARG A 56 18.79 -6.58 -1.91
C ARG A 56 17.77 -7.09 -0.89
N ASP A 57 16.65 -6.38 -0.74
CA ASP A 57 15.61 -6.62 0.25
C ASP A 57 14.42 -7.44 -0.29
N SER A 58 14.48 -7.90 -1.54
CA SER A 58 13.40 -8.69 -2.14
C SER A 58 13.33 -10.09 -1.53
N SER A 59 12.12 -10.48 -1.12
CA SER A 59 11.87 -11.72 -0.35
C SER A 59 11.25 -12.85 -1.19
N SER A 60 10.73 -12.49 -2.37
CA SER A 60 10.04 -13.41 -3.29
C SER A 60 10.90 -14.59 -3.75
N SER A 61 10.23 -15.70 -4.03
CA SER A 61 10.85 -16.92 -4.53
C SER A 61 11.64 -16.69 -5.82
N LEU A 62 11.12 -15.86 -6.73
CA LEU A 62 11.83 -15.52 -7.97
C LEU A 62 13.13 -14.74 -7.70
N SER A 63 13.13 -13.82 -6.73
CA SER A 63 14.34 -13.09 -6.35
C SER A 63 15.43 -14.03 -5.83
N LYS A 64 15.05 -15.04 -5.03
CA LYS A 64 15.97 -16.08 -4.55
C LYS A 64 16.57 -16.90 -5.71
N LEU A 65 15.76 -17.26 -6.70
CA LEU A 65 16.25 -17.96 -7.91
C LEU A 65 17.22 -17.11 -8.72
N ILE A 66 16.98 -15.80 -8.82
CA ILE A 66 17.90 -14.88 -9.49
C ILE A 66 19.24 -14.82 -8.75
N LEU A 67 19.24 -14.71 -7.41
CA LEU A 67 20.48 -14.73 -6.63
C LEU A 67 21.25 -16.05 -6.81
N GLN A 68 20.54 -17.17 -6.79
CA GLN A 68 21.09 -18.50 -7.06
C GLN A 68 21.70 -18.62 -8.47
N SER A 69 21.08 -17.99 -9.47
CA SER A 69 21.58 -18.00 -10.85
C SER A 69 22.96 -17.38 -11.00
N TYR A 70 23.30 -16.38 -10.17
CA TYR A 70 24.63 -15.76 -10.19
C TYR A 70 25.75 -16.71 -9.79
N HIS A 71 25.41 -17.75 -9.01
CA HIS A 71 26.32 -18.81 -8.61
C HIS A 71 26.20 -20.07 -9.46
N GLN A 72 25.42 -20.04 -10.55
CA GLN A 72 25.14 -21.17 -11.45
C GLN A 72 24.52 -22.39 -10.74
N GLN A 73 23.84 -22.17 -9.61
CA GLN A 73 23.19 -23.21 -8.81
C GLN A 73 21.71 -22.87 -8.63
N ILE A 74 20.92 -23.02 -9.69
CA ILE A 74 19.47 -22.79 -9.62
C ILE A 74 18.76 -24.08 -9.22
N ASP A 75 18.01 -24.01 -8.12
CA ASP A 75 17.18 -25.12 -7.67
C ASP A 75 16.11 -25.47 -8.71
N HIS A 76 15.77 -26.76 -8.79
CA HIS A 76 14.66 -27.19 -9.63
C HIS A 76 13.33 -26.72 -9.03
N VAL A 77 12.68 -25.75 -9.69
CA VAL A 77 11.34 -25.27 -9.31
C VAL A 77 10.27 -25.98 -10.13
N SER A 78 9.38 -26.69 -9.44
CA SER A 78 8.18 -27.26 -10.07
C SER A 78 7.08 -26.20 -10.19
N LEU A 79 6.79 -25.76 -11.41
CA LEU A 79 5.70 -24.82 -11.72
C LEU A 79 4.34 -25.55 -11.83
N SER A 80 4.00 -26.31 -10.80
CA SER A 80 2.76 -27.10 -10.67
C SER A 80 1.88 -26.61 -9.53
N GLY A 81 0.57 -26.85 -9.60
CA GLY A 81 -0.36 -26.48 -8.53
C GLY A 81 -0.46 -24.97 -8.34
N ALA A 82 -0.41 -24.49 -7.09
CA ALA A 82 -0.52 -23.07 -6.79
C ALA A 82 0.79 -22.28 -6.97
N THR A 83 1.93 -22.95 -7.15
CA THR A 83 3.27 -22.31 -7.15
C THR A 83 3.38 -21.10 -8.09
N PRO A 84 2.96 -21.15 -9.36
CA PRO A 84 3.07 -20.00 -10.25
C PRO A 84 2.30 -18.76 -9.76
N ILE A 85 1.12 -18.99 -9.16
CA ILE A 85 0.28 -17.93 -8.63
C ILE A 85 0.88 -17.36 -7.34
N THR A 86 1.41 -18.23 -6.47
CA THR A 86 2.14 -17.81 -5.27
C THR A 86 3.34 -16.93 -5.63
N MET A 87 4.14 -17.34 -6.62
CA MET A 87 5.26 -16.52 -7.10
C MET A 87 4.80 -15.17 -7.63
N LEU A 88 3.74 -15.12 -8.45
CA LEU A 88 3.20 -13.86 -8.96
C LEU A 88 2.69 -12.94 -7.83
N LEU A 89 2.06 -13.53 -6.81
CA LEU A 89 1.59 -12.81 -5.62
C LEU A 89 2.76 -12.21 -4.84
N GLU A 90 3.80 -12.99 -4.55
CA GLU A 90 5.00 -12.53 -3.86
C GLU A 90 5.67 -11.36 -4.60
N MET A 91 5.79 -11.45 -5.93
CA MET A 91 6.34 -10.36 -6.76
C MET A 91 5.50 -9.08 -6.63
N GLY A 92 4.17 -9.22 -6.61
CA GLY A 92 3.27 -8.09 -6.42
C GLY A 92 3.36 -7.48 -5.04
N LEU A 93 3.45 -8.30 -3.99
CA LEU A 93 3.63 -7.84 -2.62
C LEU A 93 4.95 -7.07 -2.46
N ASP A 94 6.06 -7.61 -2.98
CA ASP A 94 7.37 -6.95 -2.96
C ASP A 94 7.32 -5.57 -3.63
N LYS A 95 6.72 -5.49 -4.84
CA LYS A 95 6.55 -4.23 -5.59
C LYS A 95 5.70 -3.22 -4.83
N MET A 96 4.52 -3.63 -4.37
CA MET A 96 3.58 -2.74 -3.69
C MET A 96 4.14 -2.23 -2.36
N ARG A 97 4.84 -3.07 -1.58
CA ARG A 97 5.53 -2.64 -0.35
C ARG A 97 6.50 -1.50 -0.64
N LYS A 98 7.33 -1.63 -1.68
CA LYS A 98 8.27 -0.58 -2.09
C LYS A 98 7.58 0.70 -2.55
N ASP A 99 6.43 0.61 -3.20
CA ASP A 99 5.67 1.79 -3.60
C ASP A 99 5.04 2.53 -2.41
N TYR A 100 4.47 1.79 -1.44
CA TYR A 100 3.96 2.41 -0.22
C TYR A 100 5.07 3.06 0.59
N ILE A 101 6.25 2.44 0.67
CA ILE A 101 7.44 3.06 1.27
C ILE A 101 7.78 4.34 0.51
N ASN A 102 7.92 4.27 -0.82
CA ASN A 102 8.31 5.41 -1.64
C ASN A 102 7.35 6.60 -1.45
N TYR A 103 6.04 6.35 -1.44
CA TYR A 103 5.06 7.42 -1.25
C TYR A 103 5.01 7.91 0.20
N LEU A 104 4.76 7.03 1.17
CA LEU A 104 4.52 7.45 2.56
C LEU A 104 5.77 8.02 3.24
N ILE A 105 6.95 7.52 2.89
CA ILE A 105 8.22 8.07 3.39
C ILE A 105 8.65 9.27 2.55
N GLY A 106 8.48 9.22 1.23
CA GLY A 106 8.83 10.33 0.34
C GLY A 106 8.03 11.61 0.59
N GLU A 107 6.75 11.47 0.94
CA GLU A 107 5.89 12.58 1.37
C GLU A 107 6.03 12.90 2.87
N GLU A 108 7.00 12.28 3.56
CA GLU A 108 7.28 12.44 5.00
C GLU A 108 6.09 12.14 5.94
N LEU A 109 5.06 11.46 5.43
CA LEU A 109 3.83 11.15 6.17
C LEU A 109 4.04 10.14 7.30
N THR A 110 5.14 9.39 7.32
CA THR A 110 5.48 8.46 8.40
C THR A 110 6.96 8.07 8.35
N THR A 111 7.37 7.15 9.23
CA THR A 111 8.73 6.58 9.24
C THR A 111 8.71 5.09 8.94
N LEU A 112 9.83 4.57 8.42
CA LEU A 112 9.95 3.14 8.11
C LEU A 112 9.68 2.25 9.34
N ASN A 113 10.09 2.70 10.54
CA ASN A 113 9.83 1.99 11.78
C ASN A 113 8.33 1.80 12.07
N ARG A 114 7.50 2.81 11.78
CA ARG A 114 6.04 2.70 11.94
C ARG A 114 5.41 1.79 10.90
N LEU A 115 5.98 1.72 9.71
CA LEU A 115 5.51 0.83 8.64
C LEU A 115 5.96 -0.63 8.82
N ASN A 116 6.97 -0.91 9.64
CA ASN A 116 7.58 -2.24 9.76
C ASN A 116 6.55 -3.38 9.98
N HIS A 117 5.54 -3.15 10.82
CA HIS A 117 4.45 -4.11 11.04
C HIS A 117 3.74 -4.50 9.72
N TYR A 118 3.45 -3.51 8.88
CA TYR A 118 2.72 -3.68 7.62
C TYR A 118 3.60 -4.23 6.50
N LEU A 119 4.92 -3.99 6.58
CA LEU A 119 5.88 -4.37 5.55
C LEU A 119 6.55 -5.73 5.82
N SER A 120 6.39 -6.29 7.02
CA SER A 120 7.00 -7.56 7.41
C SER A 120 6.58 -8.72 6.50
N THR A 121 7.58 -9.51 6.11
CA THR A 121 7.45 -10.73 5.29
C THR A 121 7.44 -12.00 6.13
N GLU A 122 7.46 -11.88 7.46
CA GLU A 122 7.51 -13.03 8.37
C GLU A 122 6.13 -13.70 8.54
N ALA A 123 5.06 -12.93 8.34
CA ALA A 123 3.69 -13.43 8.36
C ALA A 123 3.37 -14.26 7.10
N ASP A 124 2.31 -15.05 7.14
CA ASP A 124 1.83 -15.77 5.97
C ASP A 124 1.35 -14.80 4.87
N LEU A 125 1.23 -15.30 3.63
CA LEU A 125 0.90 -14.48 2.48
C LEU A 125 -0.48 -13.82 2.58
N GLN A 126 -1.48 -14.47 3.21
CA GLN A 126 -2.80 -13.85 3.34
C GLN A 126 -2.74 -12.66 4.29
N GLU A 127 -2.07 -12.81 5.42
CA GLU A 127 -1.85 -11.72 6.36
C GLU A 127 -1.03 -10.57 5.75
N GLN A 128 -0.02 -10.87 4.94
CA GLN A 128 0.72 -9.85 4.19
C GLN A 128 -0.19 -9.06 3.23
N VAL A 129 -1.11 -9.73 2.54
CA VAL A 129 -2.11 -9.07 1.68
C VAL A 129 -3.05 -8.18 2.50
N ILE A 130 -3.54 -8.66 3.64
CA ILE A 130 -4.42 -7.89 4.53
C ILE A 130 -3.72 -6.63 5.05
N ARG A 131 -2.45 -6.74 5.44
CA ARG A 131 -1.64 -5.60 5.89
C ARG A 131 -1.44 -4.56 4.79
N LEU A 132 -1.18 -4.99 3.56
CA LEU A 132 -1.12 -4.07 2.42
C LEU A 132 -2.47 -3.44 2.11
N ARG A 133 -3.58 -4.17 2.25
CA ARG A 133 -4.93 -3.61 2.08
C ARG A 133 -5.21 -2.50 3.10
N LYS A 134 -4.77 -2.68 4.35
CA LYS A 134 -4.84 -1.63 5.39
C LYS A 134 -4.02 -0.38 5.00
N LEU A 135 -2.80 -0.56 4.45
CA LEU A 135 -2.01 0.56 3.94
C LEU A 135 -2.68 1.25 2.73
N HIS A 136 -3.33 0.48 1.86
CA HIS A 136 -4.09 1.03 0.74
C HIS A 136 -5.23 1.91 1.23
N HIS A 137 -6.04 1.42 2.17
CA HIS A 137 -7.17 2.18 2.70
C HIS A 137 -6.72 3.45 3.43
N LEU A 138 -5.62 3.38 4.20
CA LEU A 138 -4.98 4.58 4.75
C LEU A 138 -4.64 5.58 3.64
N LEU A 139 -4.05 5.12 2.54
CA LEU A 139 -3.68 5.99 1.43
C LEU A 139 -4.92 6.63 0.79
N GLU A 140 -6.00 5.88 0.58
CA GLU A 140 -7.28 6.40 0.07
C GLU A 140 -7.82 7.51 0.96
N ILE A 141 -7.81 7.33 2.28
CA ILE A 141 -8.23 8.34 3.26
C ILE A 141 -7.36 9.60 3.13
N VAL A 142 -6.03 9.45 3.18
CA VAL A 142 -5.09 10.59 3.13
C VAL A 142 -5.23 11.37 1.82
N VAL A 143 -5.34 10.68 0.70
CA VAL A 143 -5.46 11.28 -0.63
C VAL A 143 -6.81 11.97 -0.80
N SER A 144 -7.88 11.38 -0.28
CA SER A 144 -9.21 12.00 -0.27
C SER A 144 -9.20 13.28 0.57
N CYS A 145 -8.64 13.26 1.78
CA CYS A 145 -8.53 14.45 2.61
C CYS A 145 -7.63 15.52 1.99
N ARG A 146 -6.51 15.14 1.34
CA ARG A 146 -5.65 16.08 0.62
C ARG A 146 -6.37 16.73 -0.55
N THR A 147 -7.11 15.94 -1.32
CA THR A 147 -7.75 16.39 -2.57
C THR A 147 -8.99 17.23 -2.30
N PHE A 148 -9.90 16.74 -1.46
CA PHE A 148 -11.23 17.33 -1.29
C PHE A 148 -11.29 18.33 -0.14
N LEU A 149 -10.49 18.13 0.91
CA LEU A 149 -10.48 19.03 2.07
C LEU A 149 -9.28 19.98 2.07
N THR A 150 -8.37 19.85 1.10
CA THR A 150 -7.09 20.59 1.00
C THR A 150 -6.34 20.65 2.34
N LEU A 151 -6.35 19.55 3.09
CA LEU A 151 -5.72 19.53 4.41
C LEU A 151 -4.21 19.80 4.30
N PRO A 152 -3.67 20.65 5.19
CA PRO A 152 -2.24 20.90 5.24
C PRO A 152 -1.48 19.65 5.74
N TYR A 153 -0.19 19.61 5.44
CA TYR A 153 0.69 18.48 5.76
C TYR A 153 0.63 18.03 7.23
N ASP A 154 0.62 18.97 8.19
CA ASP A 154 0.55 18.64 9.63
C ASP A 154 -0.70 17.81 9.98
N ARG A 155 -1.82 18.08 9.32
CA ARG A 155 -3.08 17.35 9.49
C ARG A 155 -3.03 15.98 8.81
N LEU A 156 -2.48 15.90 7.60
CA LEU A 156 -2.29 14.64 6.88
C LEU A 156 -1.34 13.70 7.62
N PHE A 157 -0.27 14.23 8.20
CA PHE A 157 0.66 13.48 9.03
C PHE A 157 -0.05 12.89 10.26
N LEU A 158 -0.81 13.71 11.01
CA LEU A 158 -1.56 13.25 12.18
C LEU A 158 -2.61 12.18 11.83
N LEU A 159 -3.33 12.38 10.72
CA LEU A 159 -4.30 11.41 10.20
C LEU A 159 -3.61 10.09 9.85
N THR A 160 -2.48 10.14 9.14
CA THR A 160 -1.67 8.96 8.80
C THR A 160 -1.27 8.20 10.07
N GLN A 161 -0.79 8.89 11.10
CA GLN A 161 -0.43 8.24 12.37
C GLN A 161 -1.63 7.56 13.02
N SER A 162 -2.79 8.24 13.05
CA SER A 162 -4.03 7.69 13.62
C SER A 162 -4.46 6.41 12.90
N CYS A 163 -4.40 6.39 11.56
CA CYS A 163 -4.73 5.22 10.76
C CYS A 163 -3.75 4.07 11.02
N LEU A 164 -2.45 4.35 11.08
CA LEU A 164 -1.42 3.34 11.37
C LEU A 164 -1.57 2.74 12.77
N ASP A 165 -1.95 3.53 13.77
CA ASP A 165 -2.14 3.04 15.13
C ASP A 165 -3.40 2.17 15.25
N HIS A 166 -4.50 2.59 14.62
CA HIS A 166 -5.73 1.81 14.58
C HIS A 166 -5.53 0.45 13.89
N TYR A 167 -5.01 0.45 12.66
CA TYR A 167 -4.90 -0.78 11.87
C TYR A 167 -3.84 -1.76 12.37
N LYS A 168 -3.00 -1.35 13.33
CA LYS A 168 -2.03 -2.23 13.98
C LYS A 168 -2.72 -3.27 14.86
N THR A 169 -3.83 -2.93 15.49
CA THR A 169 -4.55 -3.81 16.43
C THR A 169 -5.92 -4.22 15.92
N SER A 170 -6.56 -3.39 15.11
CA SER A 170 -7.91 -3.61 14.62
C SER A 170 -7.93 -4.48 13.35
N ALA A 171 -9.04 -5.16 13.11
CA ALA A 171 -9.30 -5.79 11.82
C ALA A 171 -9.41 -4.73 10.72
N TYR A 172 -9.35 -5.18 9.46
CA TYR A 172 -9.67 -4.29 8.35
C TYR A 172 -11.17 -3.96 8.39
N ASP A 173 -11.49 -2.68 8.34
CA ASP A 173 -12.84 -2.14 8.35
C ASP A 173 -12.87 -0.86 7.50
N GLU A 174 -13.70 -0.87 6.46
CA GLU A 174 -13.94 0.26 5.55
C GLU A 174 -14.91 1.27 6.15
N GLU A 175 -15.75 0.85 7.08
CA GLU A 175 -16.78 1.70 7.71
C GLU A 175 -16.24 2.43 8.94
N HIS A 176 -14.97 2.20 9.31
CA HIS A 176 -14.36 2.84 10.47
C HIS A 176 -14.26 4.36 10.32
N GLU A 177 -14.87 5.09 11.24
CA GLU A 177 -14.82 6.55 11.27
C GLU A 177 -13.56 7.09 11.97
N PHE A 178 -12.61 7.60 11.18
CA PHE A 178 -11.47 8.33 11.71
C PHE A 178 -11.84 9.78 12.09
N LYS A 179 -11.48 10.19 13.31
CA LYS A 179 -11.75 11.54 13.82
C LYS A 179 -10.47 12.36 13.87
N LEU A 180 -10.46 13.49 13.16
CA LEU A 180 -9.34 14.42 13.12
C LEU A 180 -9.75 15.77 13.70
N GLN A 181 -8.98 16.27 14.66
CA GLN A 181 -9.19 17.60 15.22
C GLN A 181 -8.63 18.66 14.27
N ILE A 182 -9.51 19.54 13.79
CA ILE A 182 -9.21 20.59 12.81
C ILE A 182 -9.63 21.95 13.37
N LYS A 183 -8.75 22.94 13.25
CA LYS A 183 -9.10 24.33 13.56
C LYS A 183 -10.06 24.83 12.49
N PRO A 184 -11.21 25.44 12.84
CA PRO A 184 -12.19 25.89 11.84
C PRO A 184 -11.61 26.80 10.75
N ALA A 185 -10.63 27.64 11.11
CA ALA A 185 -9.93 28.51 10.16
C ALA A 185 -9.22 27.76 9.01
N LEU A 186 -8.84 26.49 9.19
CA LEU A 186 -8.17 25.68 8.15
C LEU A 186 -9.16 25.16 7.10
N ILE A 187 -10.43 25.04 7.45
CA ILE A 187 -11.50 24.49 6.59
C ILE A 187 -12.62 25.50 6.35
N SER A 188 -12.36 26.79 6.59
CA SER A 188 -13.37 27.84 6.49
C SER A 188 -14.00 27.91 5.09
N HIS A 189 -13.19 27.66 4.07
CA HIS A 189 -13.61 27.59 2.67
C HIS A 189 -14.63 26.47 2.39
N LEU A 190 -14.75 25.46 3.26
CA LEU A 190 -15.69 24.35 3.10
C LEU A 190 -17.07 24.59 3.72
N TYR A 191 -17.19 25.50 4.69
CA TYR A 191 -18.43 25.65 5.45
C TYR A 191 -18.98 27.07 5.51
N GLN A 192 -18.18 28.12 5.26
CA GLN A 192 -18.65 29.50 5.43
C GLN A 192 -19.73 29.91 4.44
N SER A 193 -19.68 29.40 3.20
CA SER A 193 -20.67 29.67 2.15
C SER A 193 -21.75 28.60 2.04
N GLU A 194 -21.59 27.48 2.74
CA GLU A 194 -22.40 26.29 2.54
C GLU A 194 -23.57 26.21 3.53
N HIS A 195 -24.63 25.50 3.13
CA HIS A 195 -25.75 25.19 4.02
C HIS A 195 -25.51 23.89 4.78
N PRO A 196 -25.60 23.88 6.12
CA PRO A 196 -25.37 22.68 6.89
C PRO A 196 -26.47 21.65 6.61
N MET A 197 -26.08 20.38 6.43
CA MET A 197 -27.04 19.28 6.30
C MET A 197 -27.85 19.07 7.58
N MET A 198 -27.24 19.34 8.73
CA MET A 198 -27.87 19.25 10.04
C MET A 198 -27.38 20.42 10.90
N TRP A 199 -28.31 21.09 11.59
CA TRP A 199 -28.00 22.13 12.56
C TRP A 199 -28.60 21.72 13.91
N GLY A 200 -27.75 21.59 14.92
CA GLY A 200 -28.14 21.15 16.26
C GLY A 200 -27.79 22.21 17.30
N VAL A 201 -28.71 22.46 18.22
CA VAL A 201 -28.49 23.29 19.41
C VAL A 201 -28.77 22.45 20.65
N GLU A 202 -27.80 22.37 21.55
CA GLU A 202 -27.96 21.74 22.86
C GLU A 202 -28.13 22.84 23.92
N VAL A 203 -29.24 22.81 24.66
CA VAL A 203 -29.53 23.78 25.71
C VAL A 203 -29.26 23.14 27.07
N SER A 204 -28.20 23.58 27.73
CA SER A 204 -27.86 23.14 29.09
C SER A 204 -28.05 24.28 30.11
N SER A 205 -28.70 24.00 31.24
CA SER A 205 -28.69 24.89 32.41
C SER A 205 -27.71 24.36 33.47
N GLY A 206 -27.02 25.23 34.21
CA GLY A 206 -25.90 24.88 35.12
C GLY A 206 -26.23 23.98 36.32
N GLN A 207 -27.40 23.34 36.36
CA GLN A 207 -27.71 22.26 37.30
C GLN A 207 -27.28 20.93 36.67
N GLY A 208 -26.14 20.38 37.10
CA GLY A 208 -25.66 19.06 36.64
C GLY A 208 -26.46 17.89 37.22
N PRO A 209 -26.07 16.63 36.96
CA PRO A 209 -25.52 16.07 35.73
C PRO A 209 -26.65 15.47 34.85
N ARG A 210 -26.57 15.73 33.54
CA ARG A 210 -27.13 14.94 32.43
C ARG A 210 -28.46 14.19 32.68
N GLU A 211 -29.55 14.78 32.22
CA GLU A 211 -30.39 14.25 31.13
C GLU A 211 -31.67 15.09 31.02
N VAL A 212 -31.80 15.85 29.93
CA VAL A 212 -33.10 16.02 29.28
C VAL A 212 -32.82 15.86 27.79
N ARG A 213 -33.20 14.70 27.23
CA ARG A 213 -33.21 14.44 25.79
C ARG A 213 -34.35 15.19 25.13
#